data_AF-A0A444S8D5-F1
#
_entry.id   AF-A0A444S8D5-F1
#
_cell.length_a   1.000
_cell.length_b   1.000
_cell.length_c   1.000
_cell.angle_alpha   90.00
_cell.angle_beta   90.00
_cell.angle_gamma   90.00
#
_symmetry.space_group_name_H-M   'P 1'
#
loop_
_entity.id
_entity.type
_entity.pdbx_description
1 polymer ?
#
loop_
_entity_poly.entity_id
_entity_poly.type
_entity_poly.pdbx_seq_one_letter_code
_entity_poly.pdbx_strand_id
1 'polypeptide(L)'
;MWRLVSETNSGIFNDDELSGLRSLAEQHFGDSISETMTFEDLYTHGQQTTLVSVEDHVFPRWHYRRILTAGDAAHKAHTISAHGGNGAMETSAVLVNALRHKLKDTSHDAKLTESDISDIFAEAQEARFGRAIAAVNHGRHTNDASIKETSLPQDCRRLLLPPLRPADDL
;
A
#
# COMPACT_ATOMS: atom_id res chain seq x y z
N MET A 1 -36.12 3.44 6.24
CA MET A 1 -35.99 1.99 6.52
C MET A 1 -34.65 1.54 5.97
N TRP A 2 -33.58 1.77 6.73
CA TRP A 2 -32.22 1.37 6.36
C TRP A 2 -31.89 0.06 7.07
N ARG A 3 -31.60 -0.96 6.27
CA ARG A 3 -31.43 -2.34 6.68
C ARG A 3 -30.02 -2.49 7.26
N LEU A 4 -29.92 -3.00 8.48
CA LEU A 4 -28.68 -3.51 9.06
C LEU A 4 -28.03 -4.47 8.06
N VAL A 5 -26.79 -4.17 7.68
CA VAL A 5 -25.89 -5.12 7.05
C VAL A 5 -24.86 -5.52 8.11
N SER A 6 -25.35 -6.21 9.15
CA SER A 6 -24.50 -6.97 10.07
C SER A 6 -24.46 -8.46 9.71
N GLU A 7 -24.99 -8.84 8.54
CA GLU A 7 -25.18 -10.26 8.18
C GLU A 7 -24.62 -10.68 6.81
N THR A 8 -23.96 -9.82 6.03
CA THR A 8 -23.49 -10.22 4.68
C THR A 8 -21.99 -10.41 4.53
N ASN A 9 -21.24 -10.64 5.60
CA ASN A 9 -19.82 -11.02 5.46
C ASN A 9 -19.42 -12.24 6.31
N SER A 10 -20.38 -13.12 6.63
CA SER A 10 -20.19 -14.39 7.33
C SER A 10 -19.36 -15.43 6.55
N GLY A 11 -18.69 -15.02 5.46
CA GLY A 11 -17.84 -15.88 4.64
C GLY A 11 -16.38 -15.41 4.53
N ILE A 12 -16.02 -14.28 5.14
CA ILE A 12 -14.66 -13.71 5.01
C ILE A 12 -13.86 -13.79 6.32
N PHE A 13 -14.51 -13.75 7.48
CA PHE A 13 -13.83 -13.76 8.78
C PHE A 13 -14.56 -14.66 9.78
N ASN A 14 -13.82 -15.34 10.66
CA ASN A 14 -14.39 -16.16 11.73
C ASN A 14 -14.87 -15.28 12.89
N ASP A 15 -15.89 -15.75 13.63
CA ASP A 15 -16.46 -15.03 14.79
C ASP A 15 -15.40 -14.63 15.84
N ASP A 16 -14.34 -15.43 15.98
CA ASP A 16 -13.21 -15.16 16.89
C ASP A 16 -12.40 -13.90 16.49
N GLU A 17 -12.18 -13.66 15.19
CA GLU A 17 -11.43 -12.49 14.71
C GLU A 17 -12.23 -11.19 14.91
N LEU A 18 -13.55 -11.26 14.74
CA LEU A 18 -14.46 -10.16 15.02
C LEU A 18 -14.49 -9.81 16.52
N SER A 19 -14.39 -10.82 17.39
CA SER A 19 -14.30 -10.60 18.84
C SER A 19 -13.00 -9.90 19.23
N GLY A 20 -11.86 -10.28 18.64
CA GLY A 20 -10.56 -9.68 18.90
C GLY A 20 -10.47 -8.22 18.42
N LEU A 21 -11.03 -7.92 17.25
CA LEU A 21 -11.12 -6.55 16.73
C LEU A 21 -11.89 -5.64 17.67
N ARG A 22 -13.03 -6.10 18.18
CA ARG A 22 -13.85 -5.32 19.12
C ARG A 22 -13.11 -5.08 20.43
N SER A 23 -12.47 -6.10 21.01
CA SER A 23 -11.70 -5.94 22.24
C SER A 23 -10.49 -5.01 22.08
N LEU A 24 -9.89 -4.94 20.89
CA LEU A 24 -8.84 -3.96 20.60
C LEU A 24 -9.42 -2.55 20.49
N ALA A 25 -10.56 -2.39 19.82
CA ALA A 25 -11.20 -1.09 19.66
C ALA A 25 -11.64 -0.51 21.02
N GLU A 26 -12.20 -1.34 21.90
CA GLU A 26 -12.64 -0.96 23.25
C GLU A 26 -11.50 -0.38 24.11
N GLN A 27 -10.25 -0.82 23.90
CA GLN A 27 -9.08 -0.26 24.61
C GLN A 27 -8.80 1.21 24.24
N HIS A 28 -9.26 1.65 23.08
CA HIS A 28 -8.97 2.96 22.51
C HIS A 28 -10.20 3.87 22.42
N PHE A 29 -11.38 3.44 22.88
CA PHE A 29 -12.62 4.23 22.78
C PHE A 29 -12.53 5.63 23.39
N GLY A 30 -11.78 5.78 24.48
CA GLY A 30 -11.53 7.08 25.11
C GLY A 30 -10.57 8.00 24.36
N ASP A 31 -9.92 7.54 23.29
CA ASP A 31 -8.95 8.36 22.55
C ASP A 31 -9.69 9.48 21.78
N SER A 32 -9.39 10.74 22.10
CA SER A 32 -9.92 11.90 21.37
C SER A 32 -9.30 11.98 19.97
N ILE A 33 -10.16 11.98 18.93
CA ILE A 33 -9.75 12.21 17.54
C ILE A 33 -9.77 13.70 17.21
N SER A 34 -10.76 14.42 17.75
CA SER A 34 -10.87 15.87 17.66
C SER A 34 -11.32 16.46 19.00
N GLU A 35 -11.45 17.79 19.08
CA GLU A 35 -11.91 18.48 20.29
C GLU A 35 -13.33 18.08 20.72
N THR A 36 -14.14 17.54 19.79
CA THR A 36 -15.55 17.22 20.02
C THR A 36 -15.90 15.75 19.80
N MET A 37 -14.92 14.92 19.41
CA MET A 37 -15.18 13.55 18.97
C MET A 37 -14.14 12.55 19.49
N THR A 38 -14.63 11.42 19.97
CA THR A 38 -13.83 10.28 20.42
C THR A 38 -13.72 9.19 19.35
N PHE A 39 -12.78 8.27 19.53
CA PHE A 39 -12.70 7.06 18.70
C PHE A 39 -13.94 6.18 18.87
N GLU A 40 -14.58 6.17 20.04
CA GLU A 40 -15.87 5.51 20.25
C GLU A 40 -16.96 6.07 19.33
N ASP A 41 -17.07 7.40 19.25
CA ASP A 41 -18.04 8.06 18.37
C ASP A 41 -17.81 7.66 16.91
N LEU A 42 -16.55 7.56 16.48
CA LEU A 42 -16.19 7.15 15.12
C LEU A 42 -16.50 5.67 14.86
N TYR A 43 -16.18 4.81 15.82
CA TYR A 43 -16.37 3.37 15.73
C TYR A 43 -17.85 2.98 15.74
N THR A 44 -18.66 3.62 16.57
CA THR A 44 -20.10 3.36 16.72
C THR A 44 -20.93 3.86 15.53
N HIS A 45 -20.53 4.97 14.92
CA HIS A 45 -21.22 5.55 13.76
C HIS A 45 -20.58 5.16 12.42
N GLY A 46 -19.47 4.42 12.44
CA GLY A 46 -18.78 3.92 11.26
C GLY A 46 -19.63 2.93 10.48
N GLN A 47 -19.62 3.04 9.15
CA GLN A 47 -20.38 2.15 8.27
C GLN A 47 -19.75 0.75 8.19
N GLN A 48 -18.41 0.68 8.16
CA GLN A 48 -17.63 -0.55 8.11
C GLN A 48 -16.25 -0.35 8.74
N THR A 49 -15.79 -1.32 9.51
CA THR A 49 -14.43 -1.38 10.04
C THR A 49 -13.86 -2.76 9.81
N THR A 50 -12.66 -2.84 9.25
CA THR A 50 -11.95 -4.10 9.07
C THR A 50 -10.48 -3.88 9.39
N LEU A 51 -9.86 -4.88 10.02
CA LEU A 51 -8.41 -4.96 10.07
C LEU A 51 -7.92 -5.59 8.77
N VAL A 52 -6.87 -5.03 8.20
CA VAL A 52 -6.22 -5.60 7.02
C VAL A 52 -4.76 -5.81 7.39
N SER A 53 -4.25 -7.02 7.18
CA SER A 53 -2.83 -7.29 7.27
C SER A 53 -2.09 -6.41 6.25
N VAL A 54 -1.19 -5.56 6.74
CA VAL A 54 -0.37 -4.72 5.88
C VAL A 54 0.82 -5.55 5.42
N GLU A 55 0.62 -6.35 4.37
CA GLU A 55 1.68 -7.13 3.75
C GLU A 55 2.60 -6.22 2.91
N ASP A 56 3.89 -6.24 3.20
CA ASP A 56 4.91 -5.49 2.47
C ASP A 56 5.98 -6.43 1.89
N HIS A 57 6.14 -6.44 0.57
CA HIS A 57 7.10 -7.35 -0.08
C HIS A 57 7.51 -6.88 -1.47
N VAL A 58 8.76 -7.15 -1.85
CA VAL A 58 9.24 -7.00 -3.23
C VAL A 58 9.65 -8.37 -3.74
N PHE A 59 8.97 -8.88 -4.77
CA PHE A 59 9.34 -10.16 -5.36
C PHE A 59 10.70 -10.04 -6.06
N PRO A 60 11.60 -11.03 -5.93
CA PRO A 60 12.93 -10.97 -6.55
C PRO A 60 12.92 -11.10 -8.08
N ARG A 61 11.80 -11.58 -8.65
CA ARG A 61 11.63 -11.79 -10.09
C ARG A 61 10.23 -11.36 -10.51
N TRP A 62 10.15 -10.48 -11.50
CA TRP A 62 8.90 -9.88 -11.98
C TRP A 62 8.46 -10.45 -13.33
N HIS A 63 9.30 -11.22 -14.01
CA HIS A 63 8.99 -11.71 -15.34
C HIS A 63 9.35 -13.18 -15.57
N TYR A 64 8.56 -13.80 -16.42
CA TYR A 64 8.78 -15.15 -16.93
C TYR A 64 8.29 -15.24 -18.37
N ARG A 65 9.19 -15.62 -19.28
CA ARG A 65 8.93 -15.72 -20.72
C ARG A 65 8.40 -14.39 -21.25
N ARG A 66 7.13 -14.34 -21.65
CA ARG A 66 6.48 -13.16 -22.23
C ARG A 66 5.47 -12.49 -21.29
N ILE A 67 5.57 -12.78 -19.99
CA ILE A 67 4.70 -12.23 -18.94
C ILE A 67 5.58 -11.42 -17.97
N LEU A 68 5.13 -10.21 -17.65
CA LEU A 68 5.71 -9.31 -16.65
C LEU A 68 4.63 -8.92 -15.63
N THR A 69 4.97 -8.91 -14.35
CA THR A 69 4.16 -8.34 -13.28
C THR A 69 4.63 -6.92 -12.96
N ALA A 70 3.69 -6.06 -12.55
CA ALA A 70 3.96 -4.67 -12.17
C ALA A 70 3.01 -4.24 -11.05
N GLY A 71 3.36 -3.16 -10.33
CA GLY A 71 2.54 -2.69 -9.20
C GLY A 71 2.55 -3.70 -8.07
N ASP A 72 1.42 -3.84 -7.37
CA ASP A 72 1.28 -4.71 -6.20
C ASP A 72 1.54 -6.20 -6.51
N ALA A 73 1.42 -6.62 -7.78
CA ALA A 73 1.76 -7.98 -8.22
C ALA A 73 3.29 -8.24 -8.28
N ALA A 74 4.11 -7.19 -8.30
CA ALA A 74 5.58 -7.27 -8.32
C ALA A 74 6.21 -6.75 -7.02
N HIS A 75 5.57 -5.75 -6.42
CA HIS A 75 6.03 -5.08 -5.23
C HIS A 75 4.82 -4.52 -4.46
N LYS A 76 4.46 -5.19 -3.37
CA LYS A 76 3.38 -4.76 -2.48
C LYS A 76 3.96 -3.75 -1.50
N ALA A 77 3.71 -2.46 -1.75
CA ALA A 77 4.13 -1.38 -0.87
C ALA A 77 3.12 -1.20 0.28
N HIS A 78 3.58 -0.68 1.43
CA HIS A 78 2.65 -0.33 2.52
C HIS A 78 1.58 0.65 2.02
N THR A 79 0.33 0.39 2.41
CA THR A 79 -0.85 1.17 2.02
C THR A 79 -0.78 2.63 2.45
N ILE A 80 -0.10 2.94 3.57
CA ILE A 80 0.18 4.31 4.05
C ILE A 80 0.84 5.17 2.98
N SER A 81 1.69 4.57 2.15
CA SER A 81 2.40 5.30 1.11
C SER A 81 1.51 5.57 -0.12
N ALA A 82 0.44 4.81 -0.34
CA ALA A 82 -0.38 4.85 -1.56
C ALA A 82 0.42 4.73 -2.88
N HIS A 83 1.60 4.08 -2.87
CA HIS A 83 2.50 4.02 -4.02
C HIS A 83 2.21 2.89 -5.03
N GLY A 84 1.23 2.01 -4.78
CA GLY A 84 0.96 0.86 -5.65
C GLY A 84 0.66 1.25 -7.10
N GLY A 85 -0.28 2.18 -7.30
CA GLY A 85 -0.65 2.71 -8.63
C GLY A 85 0.48 3.46 -9.31
N ASN A 86 1.15 4.36 -8.60
CA ASN A 86 2.31 5.11 -9.12
C ASN A 86 3.44 4.16 -9.53
N GLY A 87 3.71 3.14 -8.72
CA GLY A 87 4.71 2.12 -9.00
C GLY A 87 4.41 1.37 -10.29
N ALA A 88 3.15 1.01 -10.53
CA ALA A 88 2.70 0.38 -11.77
C ALA A 88 2.88 1.27 -13.00
N MET A 89 2.52 2.56 -12.89
CA MET A 89 2.68 3.53 -13.99
C MET A 89 4.15 3.73 -14.36
N GLU A 90 5.03 3.88 -13.36
CA GLU A 90 6.47 4.03 -13.60
C GLU A 90 7.08 2.78 -14.24
N THR A 91 6.72 1.59 -13.76
CA THR A 91 7.19 0.33 -14.36
C THR A 91 6.69 0.19 -15.80
N SER A 92 5.46 0.61 -16.09
CA SER A 92 4.91 0.64 -17.45
C SER A 92 5.67 1.61 -18.36
N ALA A 93 6.01 2.81 -17.87
CA ALA A 93 6.77 3.79 -18.64
C ALA A 93 8.19 3.29 -18.98
N VAL A 94 8.89 2.70 -18.01
CA VAL A 94 10.21 2.10 -18.23
C VAL A 94 10.12 0.94 -19.23
N LEU A 95 9.12 0.06 -19.09
CA LEU A 95 8.90 -1.03 -20.02
C LEU A 95 8.71 -0.56 -21.46
N VAL A 96 7.86 0.45 -21.68
CA VAL A 96 7.59 1.01 -23.01
C VAL A 96 8.86 1.63 -23.60
N ASN A 97 9.69 2.28 -22.78
CA ASN A 97 10.96 2.85 -23.22
C ASN A 97 11.95 1.75 -23.68
N ALA A 98 12.13 0.70 -22.87
CA ALA A 98 12.99 -0.44 -23.20
C ALA A 98 12.51 -1.15 -24.48
N LEU A 99 11.20 -1.38 -24.59
CA LEU A 99 10.58 -1.96 -25.78
C LEU A 99 10.83 -1.09 -27.02
N ARG A 100 10.63 0.23 -26.91
CA ARG A 100 10.85 1.16 -28.02
C ARG A 100 12.31 1.15 -28.48
N HIS A 101 13.27 1.07 -27.56
CA HIS A 101 14.69 0.98 -27.90
C HIS A 101 14.98 -0.27 -28.74
N LYS A 102 14.56 -1.45 -28.30
CA LYS A 102 14.75 -2.69 -29.06
C LYS A 102 14.06 -2.66 -30.42
N LEU A 103 12.85 -2.09 -30.51
CA LEU A 103 12.11 -2.01 -31.76
C LEU A 103 12.73 -1.07 -32.79
N LYS A 104 13.48 -0.04 -32.38
CA LYS A 104 14.18 0.85 -33.33
C LYS A 104 15.26 0.14 -34.14
N ASP A 105 15.95 -0.81 -33.51
CA ASP A 105 17.04 -1.56 -34.12
C ASP A 105 16.54 -2.81 -34.87
N THR A 106 15.24 -3.10 -34.76
CA THR A 106 14.57 -4.26 -35.38
C THR A 106 14.00 -3.85 -36.74
N SER A 107 14.19 -4.67 -37.77
CA SER A 107 13.56 -4.43 -39.07
C SER A 107 12.03 -4.51 -38.95
N HIS A 108 11.30 -3.77 -39.79
CA HIS A 108 9.85 -3.60 -39.68
C HIS A 108 9.04 -4.91 -39.64
N ASP A 109 9.57 -5.98 -40.25
CA ASP A 109 8.91 -7.29 -40.33
C ASP A 109 9.48 -8.33 -39.36
N ALA A 110 10.55 -8.00 -38.62
CA ALA A 110 11.16 -8.90 -37.65
C ALA A 110 10.38 -8.90 -36.33
N LYS A 111 10.12 -10.11 -35.82
CA LYS A 111 9.45 -10.31 -34.53
C LYS A 111 10.50 -10.41 -33.43
N LEU A 112 10.20 -9.81 -32.29
CA LEU A 112 11.01 -9.99 -31.08
C LEU A 112 11.00 -11.46 -30.64
N THR A 113 12.18 -12.00 -30.40
CA THR A 113 12.35 -13.35 -29.86
C THR A 113 11.98 -13.40 -28.38
N GLU A 114 11.86 -14.61 -27.82
CA GLU A 114 11.66 -14.77 -26.36
C GLU A 114 12.85 -14.19 -25.58
N SER A 115 14.08 -14.29 -26.12
CA SER A 115 15.28 -13.70 -25.51
C SER A 115 15.20 -12.17 -25.49
N ASP A 116 14.82 -11.54 -26.60
CA ASP A 116 14.69 -10.08 -26.67
C ASP A 116 13.69 -9.56 -25.64
N ILE A 117 12.56 -10.26 -25.50
CA ILE A 117 11.51 -9.91 -24.53
C ILE A 117 12.00 -10.11 -23.11
N SER A 118 12.73 -11.19 -22.84
CA SER A 118 13.34 -11.43 -21.53
C SER A 118 14.32 -10.32 -21.16
N ASP A 119 15.14 -9.84 -22.11
CA ASP A 119 16.08 -8.74 -21.89
C ASP A 119 15.34 -7.41 -21.61
N ILE A 120 14.28 -7.11 -22.37
CA ILE A 120 13.44 -5.91 -22.15
C ILE A 120 12.84 -5.93 -20.75
N PHE A 121 12.33 -7.08 -20.31
CA PHE A 121 11.73 -7.21 -18.98
C PHE A 121 12.77 -7.14 -17.86
N ALA A 122 13.96 -7.70 -18.08
CA ALA A 122 15.07 -7.61 -17.14
C ALA A 122 15.51 -6.14 -16.96
N GLU A 123 15.64 -5.39 -18.05
CA GLU A 123 15.94 -3.95 -18.02
C GLU A 123 14.89 -3.17 -17.22
N ALA A 124 13.60 -3.45 -17.49
CA ALA A 124 12.51 -2.80 -16.76
C ALA A 124 12.50 -3.13 -15.26
N GLN A 125 12.76 -4.39 -14.89
CA GLN A 125 12.90 -4.80 -13.50
C GLN A 125 14.11 -4.10 -12.85
N GLU A 126 15.29 -4.18 -13.45
CA GLU A 126 16.53 -3.64 -12.89
C GLU A 126 16.41 -2.13 -12.60
N ALA A 127 15.85 -1.36 -13.54
CA ALA A 127 15.63 0.07 -13.39
C ALA A 127 14.63 0.44 -12.27
N ARG A 128 13.78 -0.50 -11.85
CA ARG A 128 12.69 -0.27 -10.89
C ARG A 128 12.91 -0.92 -9.53
N PHE A 129 13.68 -2.01 -9.47
CA PHE A 129 13.82 -2.87 -8.30
C PHE A 129 14.30 -2.09 -7.07
N GLY A 130 15.35 -1.28 -7.22
CA GLY A 130 15.87 -0.46 -6.12
C GLY A 130 14.85 0.56 -5.60
N ARG A 131 14.06 1.17 -6.49
CA ARG A 131 12.99 2.11 -6.10
C ARG A 131 11.83 1.40 -5.41
N ALA A 132 11.46 0.19 -5.85
CA ALA A 132 10.44 -0.62 -5.22
C ALA A 132 10.82 -1.01 -3.78
N ILE A 133 12.08 -1.40 -3.56
CA ILE A 133 12.62 -1.66 -2.21
C ILE A 133 12.56 -0.40 -1.34
N ALA A 134 13.00 0.74 -1.88
CA ALA A 134 12.96 2.00 -1.16
C ALA A 134 11.53 2.39 -0.76
N ALA A 135 10.55 2.18 -1.63
CA ALA A 135 9.14 2.46 -1.36
C ALA A 135 8.59 1.56 -0.24
N VAL A 136 8.90 0.26 -0.25
CA VAL A 136 8.53 -0.67 0.83
C VAL A 136 9.15 -0.24 2.16
N ASN A 137 10.46 0.03 2.18
CA ASN A 137 11.15 0.45 3.40
C ASN A 137 10.63 1.79 3.93
N HIS A 138 10.35 2.75 3.06
CA HIS A 138 9.76 4.04 3.45
C HIS A 138 8.36 3.85 4.07
N GLY A 139 7.57 2.95 3.49
CA GLY A 139 6.30 2.53 4.03
C GLY A 139 6.40 1.98 5.45
N ARG A 140 7.36 1.08 5.69
CA ARG A 140 7.62 0.48 7.00
C ARG A 140 8.02 1.53 8.02
N HIS A 141 9.00 2.38 7.67
CA HIS A 141 9.43 3.48 8.55
C HIS A 141 8.30 4.45 8.91
N THR A 142 7.44 4.79 7.94
CA THR A 142 6.31 5.68 8.18
C THR A 142 5.26 5.02 9.07
N ASN A 143 5.02 3.71 8.86
CA ASN A 143 4.15 2.92 9.71
C ASN A 143 4.69 2.92 11.15
N ASP A 144 5.94 2.53 11.37
CA ASP A 144 6.59 2.48 12.69
C ASP A 144 6.52 3.82 13.44
N ALA A 145 6.71 4.93 12.72
CA ALA A 145 6.55 6.27 13.28
C ALA A 145 5.09 6.59 13.67
N SER A 146 4.13 6.14 12.86
CA SER A 146 2.68 6.40 13.04
C SER A 146 2.06 5.54 14.14
N ILE A 147 2.45 4.25 14.24
CA ILE A 147 1.96 3.31 15.25
C ILE A 147 2.64 3.47 16.61
N LYS A 148 3.44 4.52 16.78
CA LYS A 148 3.99 4.94 18.08
C LYS A 148 5.01 3.96 18.68
N GLU A 149 5.56 3.03 17.90
CA GLU A 149 6.56 2.05 18.35
C GLU A 149 8.00 2.59 18.42
N THR A 150 8.18 3.88 18.14
CA THR A 150 9.44 4.57 18.45
C THR A 150 9.60 4.76 19.95
N SER A 151 10.80 4.49 20.49
CA SER A 151 11.16 4.65 21.91
C SER A 151 11.13 6.10 22.43
N LEU A 152 10.56 7.03 21.65
CA LEU A 152 10.45 8.43 22.01
C LEU A 152 9.35 8.61 23.07
N PRO A 153 9.66 9.28 24.20
CA PRO A 153 8.67 9.61 25.23
C PRO A 153 7.49 10.38 24.63
N GLN A 154 6.27 10.10 25.11
CA GLN A 154 5.03 10.73 24.66
C GLN A 154 5.09 12.27 24.64
N ASP A 155 5.88 12.88 25.53
CA ASP A 155 6.02 14.33 25.66
C ASP A 155 6.79 14.99 24.50
N CYS A 156 7.76 14.30 23.89
CA CYS A 156 8.50 14.83 22.74
C CYS A 156 7.65 14.80 21.45
N ARG A 157 6.57 14.02 21.43
CA ARG A 157 5.72 13.81 20.25
C ARG A 157 4.93 15.05 19.85
N ARG A 158 4.45 15.84 20.82
CA ARG A 158 3.69 17.08 20.57
C ARG A 158 4.53 18.18 19.91
N LEU A 159 5.87 18.09 19.99
CA LEU A 159 6.78 19.09 19.44
C LEU A 159 7.23 18.79 18.01
N LEU A 160 7.16 17.54 17.57
CA LEU A 160 7.77 17.06 16.31
C LEU A 160 6.76 16.81 15.18
N LEU A 161 5.50 16.53 15.50
CA LEU A 161 4.44 16.39 14.50
C LEU A 161 3.60 17.67 14.50
N PRO A 162 3.44 18.37 13.36
CA PRO A 162 2.59 19.53 13.31
C PRO A 162 1.15 19.11 13.65
N PRO A 163 0.41 19.91 14.43
CA PRO A 163 -1.00 19.64 14.66
C PRO A 163 -1.72 19.55 13.32
N LEU A 164 -2.55 18.52 13.14
CA LEU A 164 -3.49 18.47 12.02
C LEU A 164 -4.32 19.75 12.11
N ARG A 165 -4.21 20.60 11.09
CA ARG A 165 -4.97 21.86 11.04
C ARG A 165 -6.45 21.52 11.16
N PRO A 166 -7.21 22.22 12.03
CA PRO A 166 -8.65 22.04 12.10
C PRO A 166 -9.26 22.29 10.72
N ALA A 167 -10.29 21.51 10.39
CA ALA A 167 -10.93 21.45 9.08
C ALA A 167 -11.75 22.72 8.72
N ASP A 168 -11.74 23.73 9.59
CA ASP A 168 -12.60 24.91 9.48
C ASP A 168 -12.00 26.03 8.60
N ASP A 169 -10.83 25.80 7.99
CA ASP A 169 -10.13 26.76 7.12
C ASP A 169 -10.28 26.45 5.60
N LEU A 170 -11.38 25.84 5.16
CA LEU A 170 -11.75 25.68 3.74
C LEU A 170 -13.15 26.20 3.41
#